data_AF-A0A524DEG5-F1
#
_entry.id   AF-A0A524DEG5-F1
#
_cell.length_a   1.000
_cell.length_b   1.000
_cell.length_c   1.000
_cell.angle_alpha   90.00
_cell.angle_beta   90.00
_cell.angle_gamma   90.00
#
_symmetry.space_group_name_H-M   'P 1'
#
loop_
_entity.id
_entity.type
_entity.pdbx_description
1 polymer ?
#
loop_
_entity_poly.entity_id
_entity_poly.type
_entity_poly.pdbx_seq_one_letter_code
_entity_poly.pdbx_strand_id
1 'polypeptide(L)'
;MFGPSNIRRDGKPNKKTPISTIIDHIDYIVQKIGIDHVGFGSDFDGTTMPFQMEDITKLPRIIDLLKDHGYKKRSIEKIGYKNWLRVIKETWK
;
A
#
# COMPACT_ATOMS: atom_id res chain seq x y z
N MET A 1 12.75 -6.31 10.99
CA MET A 1 11.94 -6.52 9.77
C MET A 1 11.13 -5.26 9.53
N PHE A 2 11.06 -4.78 8.29
CA PHE A 2 10.28 -3.61 7.90
C PHE A 2 8.92 -4.08 7.36
N GLY A 3 7.82 -3.50 7.82
CA GLY A 3 6.47 -3.85 7.38
C GLY A 3 5.44 -2.74 7.66
N PRO A 4 4.14 -2.99 7.43
CA PRO A 4 3.10 -1.97 7.58
C PRO A 4 3.02 -1.33 8.97
N SER A 5 3.50 -1.99 10.03
CA SER A 5 3.56 -1.40 11.39
C SER A 5 4.70 -0.38 11.60
N ASN A 6 5.61 -0.22 10.64
CA ASN A 6 6.81 0.63 10.72
C ASN A 6 6.67 1.94 9.92
N ILE A 7 5.59 2.13 9.18
CA ILE A 7 5.48 3.22 8.18
C ILE A 7 5.19 4.61 8.76
N ARG A 8 5.10 4.73 10.10
CA ARG A 8 5.02 6.03 10.77
C ARG A 8 6.35 6.78 10.63
N ARG A 9 6.30 8.11 10.80
CA ARG A 9 7.49 8.97 10.72
C ARG A 9 8.63 8.57 11.68
N ASP A 10 8.32 7.93 12.80
CA ASP A 10 9.32 7.46 13.78
C ASP A 10 10.00 6.14 13.39
N GLY A 11 9.53 5.45 12.34
CA GLY A 11 10.05 4.17 11.86
C GLY A 11 9.83 2.97 12.81
N LYS A 12 9.26 3.21 14.00
CA LYS A 12 9.18 2.18 15.06
C LYS A 12 8.00 1.24 14.82
N PRO A 13 8.16 -0.08 15.01
CA PRO A 13 7.05 -1.01 14.88
C PRO A 13 6.01 -0.72 15.96
N ASN A 14 4.76 -0.46 15.58
CA ASN A 14 3.67 -0.40 16.55
C ASN A 14 2.31 -0.71 15.90
N LYS A 15 1.59 -1.66 16.52
CA LYS A 15 0.31 -2.20 16.02
C LYS A 15 -0.83 -1.17 16.01
N LYS A 16 -0.70 -0.08 16.77
CA LYS A 16 -1.63 1.05 16.78
C LYS A 16 -1.38 2.04 15.63
N THR A 17 -0.50 1.72 14.68
CA THR A 17 -0.36 2.51 13.45
C THR A 17 -1.72 2.61 12.76
N PRO A 18 -2.26 3.83 12.55
CA PRO A 18 -3.53 3.99 11.86
C PRO A 18 -3.42 3.48 10.42
N ILE A 19 -4.44 2.78 9.92
CA ILE A 19 -4.45 2.31 8.53
C ILE A 19 -4.34 3.45 7.51
N SER A 20 -4.79 4.66 7.86
CA SER A 20 -4.65 5.87 7.04
C SER A 20 -3.19 6.23 6.75
N THR A 21 -2.24 5.84 7.62
CA THR A 21 -0.80 6.04 7.39
C THR A 21 -0.31 5.33 6.13
N ILE A 22 -1.00 4.26 5.69
CA ILE A 22 -0.71 3.61 4.41
C ILE A 22 -0.96 4.56 3.25
N ILE A 23 -2.01 5.39 3.32
CA ILE A 23 -2.34 6.36 2.28
C ILE A 23 -1.27 7.45 2.22
N ASP A 24 -0.86 8.00 3.36
CA ASP A 24 0.24 8.96 3.45
C ASP A 24 1.53 8.41 2.82
N HIS A 25 1.81 7.12 3.06
CA HIS A 25 2.99 6.45 2.53
C HIS A 25 2.90 6.24 1.02
N ILE A 26 1.72 5.84 0.51
CA ILE A 26 1.45 5.73 -0.93
C ILE A 26 1.65 7.09 -1.60
N ASP A 27 1.05 8.15 -1.05
CA ASP A 27 1.16 9.51 -1.56
C ASP A 27 2.61 9.98 -1.67
N TYR A 28 3.39 9.76 -0.61
CA TYR A 28 4.80 10.09 -0.60
C TYR A 28 5.56 9.38 -1.73
N ILE A 29 5.34 8.08 -1.92
CA ILE A 29 6.00 7.33 -2.99
C ILE A 29 5.52 7.81 -4.37
N VAL A 30 4.22 8.00 -4.56
CA VAL A 30 3.65 8.51 -5.82
C VAL A 30 4.25 9.86 -6.18
N GLN A 31 4.44 10.77 -5.21
CA GLN A 31 5.08 12.07 -5.43
C GLN A 31 6.56 11.95 -5.85
N LYS A 32 7.26 10.90 -5.40
CA LYS A 32 8.70 10.72 -5.68
C LYS A 32 8.98 9.99 -6.98
N ILE A 33 8.20 8.94 -7.29
CA ILE A 33 8.50 8.05 -8.42
C ILE A 33 7.35 7.92 -9.42
N GLY A 34 6.22 8.58 -9.18
CA GLY A 34 5.07 8.56 -10.08
C GLY A 34 4.15 7.35 -9.89
N ILE A 35 2.87 7.54 -10.26
CA ILE A 35 1.79 6.55 -10.04
C ILE A 35 1.99 5.22 -10.78
N ASP A 36 2.80 5.20 -11.84
CA ASP A 36 3.06 4.00 -12.66
C ASP A 36 4.09 3.02 -12.05
N HIS A 37 4.64 3.39 -10.89
CA HIS A 37 5.72 2.67 -10.21
C HIS A 37 5.35 2.25 -8.77
N VAL A 38 4.07 2.40 -8.39
CA VAL A 38 3.59 2.05 -7.04
C VAL A 38 2.66 0.85 -7.09
N GLY A 39 2.82 -0.09 -6.17
CA GLY A 39 1.96 -1.26 -6.03
C GLY A 39 1.87 -1.72 -4.58
N PHE A 40 0.93 -2.63 -4.30
CA PHE A 40 0.85 -3.26 -2.98
C PHE A 40 1.83 -4.43 -2.83
N GLY A 41 2.42 -4.52 -1.64
CA GLY A 41 3.14 -5.69 -1.14
C GLY A 41 2.92 -5.74 0.37
N SER A 42 1.91 -6.51 0.80
CA SER A 42 1.43 -6.47 2.19
C SER A 42 2.41 -7.06 3.19
N ASP A 43 3.20 -8.05 2.77
CA ASP A 43 4.00 -8.91 3.65
C ASP A 43 3.12 -9.65 4.68
N PHE A 44 1.89 -10.02 4.29
CA PHE A 44 1.04 -10.92 5.08
C PHE A 44 1.79 -12.21 5.41
N ASP A 45 1.61 -12.71 6.63
CA ASP A 45 2.34 -13.84 7.23
C ASP A 45 3.87 -13.65 7.37
N GLY A 46 4.42 -12.53 6.89
CA GLY A 46 5.84 -12.19 7.01
C GLY A 46 6.14 -11.18 8.11
N THR A 47 5.20 -10.30 8.49
CA THR A 47 5.48 -9.21 9.44
C THR A 47 4.34 -8.92 10.41
N THR A 48 4.59 -8.03 11.37
CA THR A 48 3.57 -7.55 12.30
C THR A 48 2.62 -6.59 11.60
N MET A 49 1.34 -6.95 11.57
CA MET A 49 0.28 -6.10 11.02
C MET A 49 -0.29 -5.10 12.04
N PRO A 50 -0.71 -3.90 11.59
CA PRO A 50 -1.55 -3.00 12.37
C PRO A 50 -2.91 -3.60 12.72
N PHE A 51 -3.52 -3.19 13.84
CA PHE A 51 -4.85 -3.64 14.30
C PHE A 51 -6.03 -3.31 13.37
N GLN A 52 -5.80 -2.69 12.23
CA GLN A 52 -6.85 -2.37 11.26
C GLN A 52 -6.57 -3.05 9.90
N MET A 53 -5.52 -3.88 9.83
CA MET A 53 -5.04 -4.55 8.63
C MET A 53 -4.47 -5.94 8.97
N GLU A 54 -5.14 -6.67 9.86
CA GLU A 54 -4.63 -7.94 10.40
C GLU A 54 -4.51 -9.04 9.35
N ASP A 55 -5.38 -9.00 8.34
CA ASP A 55 -5.48 -10.03 7.31
C ASP A 55 -6.00 -9.45 5.98
N ILE A 56 -6.08 -10.33 4.98
CA ILE A 56 -6.51 -9.99 3.62
C ILE A 56 -7.95 -9.44 3.55
N THR A 57 -8.82 -9.75 4.52
CA THR A 57 -10.21 -9.25 4.55
C THR A 57 -10.27 -7.75 4.75
N LYS A 58 -9.18 -7.12 5.20
CA LYS A 58 -9.09 -5.67 5.42
C LYS A 58 -8.68 -4.87 4.18
N LEU A 59 -8.21 -5.51 3.11
CA LEU A 59 -7.77 -4.81 1.90
C LEU A 59 -8.85 -3.89 1.26
N PRO A 60 -10.14 -4.25 1.22
CA PRO A 60 -11.18 -3.34 0.71
C PRO A 60 -11.22 -1.99 1.43
N ARG A 61 -10.90 -1.96 2.74
CA ARG A 61 -10.87 -0.71 3.51
C ARG A 61 -9.79 0.25 3.01
N ILE A 62 -8.64 -0.25 2.58
CA ILE A 62 -7.56 0.56 1.99
C ILE A 62 -8.01 1.17 0.67
N ILE A 63 -8.77 0.41 -0.13
CA ILE A 63 -9.33 0.89 -1.38
C ILE A 63 -10.32 2.02 -1.14
N ASP A 64 -11.17 1.92 -0.11
CA ASP A 64 -12.09 3.00 0.24
C ASP A 64 -11.35 4.24 0.73
N LEU A 65 -10.32 4.08 1.56
CA LEU A 65 -9.48 5.21 1.99
C LEU A 65 -8.76 5.90 0.83
N LEU A 66 -8.30 5.15 -0.18
CA LEU A 66 -7.75 5.75 -1.40
C LEU A 66 -8.81 6.58 -2.15
N LYS A 67 -10.05 6.08 -2.26
CA LYS A 67 -11.15 6.84 -2.89
C LYS A 67 -11.45 8.11 -2.11
N ASP A 68 -11.57 8.01 -0.79
CA ASP A 68 -11.84 9.13 0.11
C ASP A 68 -10.72 10.19 0.04
N HIS A 69 -9.48 9.75 -0.19
CA HIS A 69 -8.32 10.61 -0.40
C HIS A 69 -8.25 11.23 -1.82
N GLY A 70 -9.20 10.91 -2.70
CA GLY A 70 -9.32 11.50 -4.04
C GLY A 70 -8.61 10.73 -5.16
N TYR A 71 -8.13 9.51 -4.91
CA TYR A 71 -7.60 8.68 -5.99
C TYR A 71 -8.72 8.27 -6.95
N LYS A 72 -8.53 8.56 -8.23
CA LYS A 72 -9.43 8.12 -9.29
C LYS A 72 -9.33 6.62 -9.49
N LYS A 73 -10.42 5.99 -9.93
CA LYS A 73 -10.50 4.55 -10.25
C LYS A 73 -9.29 4.05 -11.05
N ARG A 74 -8.86 4.78 -12.08
CA ARG A 74 -7.69 4.42 -12.90
C ARG A 74 -6.40 4.32 -12.09
N SER A 75 -6.17 5.23 -11.14
CA SER A 75 -5.00 5.22 -10.27
C SER A 75 -5.06 4.09 -9.25
N ILE A 76 -6.26 3.82 -8.69
CA ILE A 76 -6.48 2.68 -7.78
C ILE A 76 -6.19 1.35 -8.49
N GLU A 77 -6.64 1.17 -9.74
CA GLU A 77 -6.34 -0.04 -10.52
C GLU A 77 -4.84 -0.19 -10.82
N LYS A 78 -4.12 0.93 -11.05
CA LYS A 78 -2.66 0.93 -11.20
C LYS A 78 -1.96 0.39 -9.97
N ILE A 79 -2.24 0.97 -8.81
CA ILE A 79 -1.68 0.55 -7.51
C ILE A 79 -2.10 -0.89 -7.17
N GLY A 80 -3.37 -1.23 -7.43
CA GLY A 80 -3.94 -2.52 -7.07
C GLY A 80 -3.33 -3.69 -7.83
N TYR A 81 -3.14 -3.56 -9.14
CA TYR A 81 -2.63 -4.68 -9.94
C TYR A 81 -1.99 -4.30 -11.28
N LYS A 82 -2.42 -3.22 -11.97
CA LYS A 82 -1.96 -2.97 -13.35
C LYS A 82 -0.46 -2.69 -13.43
N ASN A 83 0.13 -2.05 -12.42
CA ASN A 83 1.57 -1.82 -12.38
C ASN A 83 2.35 -3.12 -12.21
N TRP A 84 1.90 -4.02 -11.34
CA TRP A 84 2.48 -5.35 -11.20
C TRP A 84 2.37 -6.17 -12.50
N LEU A 85 1.19 -6.18 -13.14
CA LEU A 85 1.00 -6.86 -14.43
C LEU A 85 1.92 -6.30 -15.52
N ARG A 86 2.15 -4.99 -15.55
CA ARG A 86 3.11 -4.36 -16.47
C ARG A 86 4.52 -4.88 -16.22
N VAL A 87 4.99 -4.84 -14.98
CA VAL A 87 6.33 -5.32 -14.60
C VAL A 87 6.52 -6.77 -15.00
N ILE A 88 5.59 -7.65 -14.63
CA ILE A 88 5.62 -9.07 -14.99
C ILE A 88 5.78 -9.28 -16.50
N LYS A 89 5.00 -8.57 -17.33
CA LYS A 89 5.06 -8.65 -18.80
C LYS A 89 6.39 -8.15 -19.38
N GLU A 90 7.00 -7.17 -18.74
CA GLU A 90 8.27 -6.61 -19.20
C GLU A 90 9.46 -7.50 -18.81
N THR A 91 9.37 -8.21 -17.67
CA THR A 91 10.49 -8.96 -17.09
C THR A 91 10.50 -10.46 -17.44
N TRP A 92 9.34 -11.10 -17.59
CA TRP A 92 9.27 -12.52 -17.97
C TRP A 92 9.18 -12.65 -19.48
N LYS A 93 10.34 -12.62 -20.13
CA LYS A 93 10.55 -12.92 -21.56
C LYS A 93 11.33 -14.20 -21.74
#